data_AF-A0A4Q9LN42-F1
#
_entry.id   AF-A0A4Q9LN42-F1
#
_cell.length_a   1.000
_cell.length_b   1.000
_cell.length_c   1.000
_cell.angle_alpha   90.00
_cell.angle_beta   90.00
_cell.angle_gamma   90.00
#
_symmetry.space_group_name_H-M   'P 1'
#
loop_
_entity.id
_entity.type
_entity.pdbx_description
1 polymer ?
#
loop_
_entity_poly.entity_id
_entity_poly.type
_entity_poly.pdbx_seq_one_letter_code
_entity_poly.pdbx_strand_id
1 'polypeptide(L)'
;MKFFLFTILLVKCSEDTVLKLNTKIRIEFDDKSYEEYIVEEKLGSGTNGNVYKCKNQQSNEIFAIKLSNSDIYKRSIENEKHVYTNYSNEKILKFYKCGMYKWHISALILELGEKTLYQYLKNTLLKDKEKAILIRQVVLALSYLHLSGIIYNDLKSKNIMIFGKTKCKLFDFGLSIKARSKPELAFIYNDDPKKYFYLSPEFKKNINIDFKTDMWSFGVLICRMYSIEIIKNKPVFRTSDEDLKDCINICLQKDAKKRPSSSLILYHIFFDRIFTFLDEIEHIKNTFITIGTENILKKELNSIYCKYKNHEITLVFDCTEYIDSKIINRLNKDNITEYLERIRQLKSSFKVSKYVTYIIKYNSNPMIPIIELEYNCVSVIEKLIILLKLNFEDINLIKNEIESLDMKCFETNFQEIFQLKNNKIKT
;
A
#
# COMPACT_ATOMS: atom_id res chain seq x y z
N MET A 1 -24.22 -17.90 -37.81
CA MET A 1 -22.76 -17.76 -37.62
C MET A 1 -22.40 -18.53 -36.36
N LYS A 2 -21.61 -19.60 -36.51
CA LYS A 2 -21.43 -20.70 -35.53
C LYS A 2 -21.00 -20.20 -34.14
N PHE A 3 -21.79 -20.55 -33.13
CA PHE A 3 -21.38 -20.61 -31.73
C PHE A 3 -20.20 -21.59 -31.62
N PHE A 4 -18.98 -21.07 -31.49
CA PHE A 4 -17.84 -21.89 -31.06
C PHE A 4 -18.02 -22.16 -29.56
N LEU A 5 -18.50 -23.36 -29.24
CA LEU A 5 -18.24 -23.99 -27.95
C LEU A 5 -16.72 -24.10 -27.80
N PHE A 6 -16.11 -23.16 -27.07
CA PHE A 6 -14.78 -23.39 -26.52
C PHE A 6 -14.96 -24.30 -25.31
N THR A 7 -14.58 -25.56 -25.52
CA THR A 7 -14.44 -26.58 -24.48
C THR A 7 -13.63 -26.01 -23.33
N ILE A 8 -14.27 -25.94 -22.17
CA ILE A 8 -13.71 -25.53 -20.89
C ILE A 8 -12.59 -26.54 -20.54
N LEU A 9 -11.35 -26.22 -20.90
CA LEU A 9 -10.18 -26.77 -20.24
C LEU A 9 -10.02 -26.00 -18.92
N LEU A 10 -10.75 -26.44 -17.90
CA LEU A 10 -10.32 -26.25 -16.51
C LEU A 10 -8.97 -26.97 -16.41
N VAL A 11 -7.88 -26.25 -16.65
CA VAL A 11 -6.54 -26.72 -16.35
C VAL A 11 -6.46 -26.85 -14.84
N LYS A 12 -6.83 -28.03 -14.33
CA LYS A 12 -6.53 -28.41 -12.95
C LYS A 12 -5.01 -28.31 -12.79
N CYS A 13 -4.59 -27.63 -11.73
CA CYS A 13 -3.20 -27.64 -11.27
C CYS A 13 -2.70 -29.10 -11.27
N SER A 14 -1.51 -29.37 -11.83
CA SER A 14 -0.99 -30.75 -11.95
C SER A 14 -0.88 -31.43 -10.58
N GLU A 15 -1.19 -32.72 -10.51
CA GLU A 15 -1.16 -33.51 -9.26
C GLU A 15 0.20 -33.42 -8.55
N ASP A 16 1.30 -33.24 -9.31
CA ASP A 16 2.66 -33.13 -8.78
C ASP A 16 2.93 -31.91 -7.89
N THR A 17 2.06 -30.90 -7.93
CA THR A 17 2.14 -29.72 -7.05
C THR A 17 1.28 -29.88 -5.79
N VAL A 18 0.55 -30.99 -5.64
CA VAL A 18 -0.27 -31.29 -4.46
C VAL A 18 0.58 -32.02 -3.42
N LEU A 19 0.87 -31.34 -2.31
CA LEU A 19 1.71 -31.86 -1.25
C LEU A 19 0.87 -32.24 -0.01
N LYS A 20 1.29 -33.28 0.70
CA LYS A 20 0.74 -33.67 2.00
C LYS A 20 1.42 -32.89 3.12
N LEU A 21 0.75 -32.74 4.26
CA LEU A 21 1.35 -32.17 5.46
C LEU A 21 2.56 -33.01 5.90
N ASN A 22 3.55 -32.35 6.50
CA ASN A 22 4.84 -32.91 6.91
C ASN A 22 5.71 -33.45 5.76
N THR A 23 5.35 -33.20 4.51
CA THR A 23 6.22 -33.52 3.37
C THR A 23 7.46 -32.64 3.43
N LYS A 24 8.63 -33.27 3.35
CA LYS A 24 9.90 -32.58 3.16
C LYS A 24 10.08 -32.24 1.69
N ILE A 25 10.31 -30.97 1.38
CA ILE A 25 10.62 -30.49 0.03
C ILE A 25 12.01 -29.90 -0.01
N ARG A 26 12.76 -30.24 -1.04
CA ARG A 26 14.08 -29.68 -1.35
C ARG A 26 13.93 -28.74 -2.54
N ILE A 27 14.29 -27.48 -2.33
CA ILE A 27 14.26 -26.44 -3.37
C ILE A 27 15.70 -26.14 -3.75
N GLU A 28 15.99 -26.26 -5.04
CA GLU A 28 17.32 -26.04 -5.60
C GLU A 28 17.37 -24.69 -6.30
N PHE A 29 18.46 -23.95 -6.09
CA PHE A 29 18.63 -22.58 -6.57
C PHE A 29 19.58 -22.51 -7.77
N ASP A 30 19.57 -21.35 -8.45
CA ASP A 30 20.36 -21.11 -9.67
C ASP A 30 21.89 -21.30 -9.44
N ASP A 31 22.37 -21.11 -8.22
CA ASP A 31 23.78 -21.30 -7.79
C ASP A 31 24.12 -22.74 -7.39
N LYS A 32 23.21 -23.71 -7.64
CA LYS A 32 23.29 -25.12 -7.24
C LYS A 32 23.24 -25.37 -5.73
N SER A 33 23.04 -24.34 -4.91
CA SER A 33 22.71 -24.53 -3.50
C SER A 33 21.26 -25.02 -3.35
N TYR A 34 20.91 -25.55 -2.18
CA TYR A 34 19.56 -25.99 -1.89
C TYR A 34 19.17 -25.71 -0.45
N GLU A 35 17.88 -25.57 -0.22
CA GLU A 35 17.28 -25.48 1.10
C GLU A 35 16.16 -26.51 1.25
N GLU A 36 15.98 -26.99 2.47
CA GLU A 36 14.98 -28.00 2.80
C GLU A 36 13.88 -27.41 3.69
N TYR A 37 12.65 -27.74 3.35
CA TYR A 37 11.46 -27.21 4.00
C TYR A 37 10.49 -28.33 4.37
N ILE A 38 9.76 -28.15 5.47
CA ILE A 38 8.65 -29.03 5.86
C ILE A 38 7.34 -28.30 5.57
N VAL A 39 6.42 -28.95 4.84
CA VAL A 39 5.07 -28.42 4.59
C VAL A 39 4.23 -28.51 5.86
N GLU A 40 3.78 -27.37 6.40
CA GLU A 40 2.93 -27.31 7.59
C GLU A 40 1.44 -27.19 7.26
N GLU A 41 1.11 -26.46 6.18
CA GLU A 41 -0.28 -26.16 5.82
C GLU A 41 -0.40 -25.85 4.32
N LYS A 42 -1.54 -26.20 3.72
CA LYS A 42 -1.90 -25.70 2.39
C LYS A 42 -2.70 -24.40 2.52
N LEU A 43 -2.12 -23.29 2.07
CA LEU A 43 -2.73 -21.96 2.18
C LEU A 43 -3.73 -21.66 1.06
N GLY A 44 -3.51 -22.25 -0.12
CA GLY A 44 -4.42 -22.04 -1.24
C GLY A 44 -4.02 -22.76 -2.52
N SER A 45 -4.94 -22.71 -3.47
CA SER A 45 -4.76 -23.13 -4.86
C SER A 45 -5.19 -21.99 -5.76
N GLY A 46 -4.34 -21.62 -6.71
CA GLY A 46 -4.64 -20.68 -7.77
C GLY A 46 -4.38 -21.31 -9.13
N THR A 47 -4.68 -20.57 -10.19
CA THR A 47 -4.35 -21.00 -11.56
C THR A 47 -2.86 -21.14 -11.76
N ASN A 48 -2.09 -20.22 -11.20
CA ASN A 48 -0.63 -20.23 -11.34
C ASN A 48 0.05 -21.24 -10.40
N GLY A 49 -0.64 -22.02 -9.56
CA GLY A 49 0.01 -22.98 -8.66
C GLY A 49 -0.65 -23.18 -7.30
N ASN A 50 -0.05 -24.05 -6.48
CA ASN A 50 -0.43 -24.26 -5.09
C ASN A 50 0.49 -23.48 -4.15
N VAL A 51 -0.05 -22.94 -3.06
CA VAL A 51 0.72 -22.19 -2.05
C VAL A 51 0.66 -22.91 -0.71
N TYR A 52 1.81 -23.08 -0.09
CA TYR A 52 1.98 -23.81 1.17
C TYR A 52 2.67 -22.94 2.21
N LYS A 53 2.28 -23.11 3.47
CA LYS A 53 3.07 -22.67 4.62
C LYS A 53 4.15 -23.71 4.86
N CYS A 54 5.40 -23.28 4.88
CA CYS A 54 6.54 -24.17 5.00
C CYS A 54 7.53 -23.66 6.03
N LYS A 55 8.11 -24.56 6.82
CA LYS A 55 9.17 -24.25 7.78
C LYS A 55 10.53 -24.67 7.22
N ASN A 56 11.48 -23.74 7.15
CA ASN A 56 12.85 -24.04 6.75
C ASN A 56 13.53 -24.88 7.84
N GLN A 57 14.16 -26.00 7.46
CA GLN A 57 14.74 -26.95 8.42
C GLN A 57 16.00 -26.42 9.10
N GLN A 58 16.74 -25.53 8.46
CA GLN A 58 17.99 -24.98 8.98
C GLN A 58 17.73 -23.75 9.86
N SER A 59 16.98 -22.77 9.36
CA SER A 59 16.73 -21.51 10.08
C SER A 59 15.55 -21.57 11.05
N ASN A 60 14.70 -22.60 10.97
CA ASN A 60 13.40 -22.69 11.64
C ASN A 60 12.40 -21.58 11.28
N GLU A 61 12.72 -20.73 10.30
CA GLU A 61 11.82 -19.67 9.84
C GLU A 61 10.67 -20.21 9.00
N ILE A 62 9.56 -19.48 8.98
CA ILE A 62 8.32 -19.85 8.29
C ILE A 62 8.14 -18.99 7.04
N PHE A 63 7.80 -19.64 5.94
CA PHE A 63 7.62 -19.02 4.62
C PHE A 63 6.31 -19.44 3.96
N ALA A 64 5.85 -18.63 3.01
CA ALA A 64 4.88 -19.05 2.00
C ALA A 64 5.63 -19.50 0.75
N ILE A 65 5.42 -20.75 0.31
CA ILE A 65 6.05 -21.32 -0.88
C ILE A 65 4.99 -21.59 -1.93
N LYS A 66 5.07 -20.88 -3.06
CA LYS A 66 4.23 -21.09 -4.24
C LYS A 66 4.93 -22.06 -5.18
N LEU A 67 4.27 -23.17 -5.48
CA LEU A 67 4.72 -24.20 -6.40
C LEU A 67 3.88 -24.14 -7.67
N SER A 68 4.54 -23.93 -8.80
CA SER A 68 3.93 -23.62 -10.07
C SER A 68 4.51 -24.52 -11.16
N ASN A 69 3.65 -25.22 -11.91
CA ASN A 69 4.13 -26.01 -13.04
C ASN A 69 4.63 -25.08 -14.14
N SER A 70 5.92 -25.18 -14.44
CA SER A 70 6.63 -24.23 -15.28
C SER A 70 6.10 -24.24 -16.71
N ASP A 71 5.70 -25.39 -17.28
CA ASP A 71 5.38 -25.45 -18.72
C ASP A 71 4.14 -24.66 -19.15
N ILE A 72 3.16 -24.50 -18.26
CA ILE A 72 1.88 -23.83 -18.59
C ILE A 72 1.93 -22.34 -18.26
N TYR A 73 2.63 -21.96 -17.18
CA TYR A 73 2.63 -20.59 -16.63
C TYR A 73 4.03 -19.96 -16.56
N LYS A 74 5.01 -20.51 -17.28
CA LYS A 74 6.43 -20.09 -17.34
C LYS A 74 6.58 -18.57 -17.35
N ARG A 75 5.92 -17.92 -18.30
CA ARG A 75 5.99 -16.46 -18.47
C ARG A 75 5.43 -15.69 -17.27
N SER A 76 4.37 -16.17 -16.65
CA SER A 76 3.76 -15.52 -15.47
C SER A 76 4.71 -15.61 -14.27
N ILE A 77 5.36 -16.76 -14.08
CA ILE A 77 6.35 -17.00 -13.03
C ILE A 77 7.62 -16.18 -13.27
N GLU A 78 8.12 -16.15 -14.51
CA GLU A 78 9.27 -15.32 -14.89
C GLU A 78 8.99 -13.83 -14.68
N ASN A 79 7.76 -13.39 -14.96
CA ASN A 79 7.34 -12.03 -14.70
C ASN A 79 7.26 -11.73 -13.20
N GLU A 80 6.71 -12.65 -12.40
CA GLU A 80 6.74 -12.53 -10.92
C GLU A 80 8.19 -12.44 -10.41
N LYS A 81 9.08 -13.35 -10.84
CA LYS A 81 10.51 -13.34 -10.50
C LYS A 81 11.17 -12.02 -10.90
N HIS A 82 10.87 -11.51 -12.09
CA HIS A 82 11.41 -10.23 -12.57
C HIS A 82 10.95 -9.07 -11.69
N VAL A 83 9.65 -8.98 -11.40
CA VAL A 83 9.12 -7.87 -10.61
C VAL A 83 9.67 -7.92 -9.19
N TYR A 84 9.63 -9.07 -8.53
CA TYR A 84 10.15 -9.21 -7.17
C TYR A 84 11.66 -8.95 -7.04
N THR A 85 12.45 -9.37 -8.03
CA THR A 85 13.92 -9.16 -8.00
C THR A 85 14.29 -7.70 -8.22
N ASN A 86 13.52 -6.94 -9.00
CA ASN A 86 13.88 -5.57 -9.40
C ASN A 86 13.16 -4.48 -8.60
N TYR A 87 12.04 -4.80 -7.95
CA TYR A 87 11.18 -3.82 -7.28
C TYR A 87 10.87 -4.28 -5.86
N SER A 88 11.48 -3.59 -4.89
CA SER A 88 11.31 -3.85 -3.46
C SER A 88 10.77 -2.59 -2.78
N ASN A 89 9.63 -2.74 -2.10
CA ASN A 89 8.99 -1.69 -1.32
C ASN A 89 8.25 -2.33 -0.14
N GLU A 90 8.11 -1.63 0.99
CA GLU A 90 7.46 -2.18 2.18
C GLU A 90 5.99 -2.60 1.95
N LYS A 91 5.33 -2.02 0.94
CA LYS A 91 3.94 -2.32 0.56
C LYS A 91 3.84 -3.40 -0.53
N ILE A 92 4.95 -4.05 -0.88
CA ILE A 92 5.04 -5.24 -1.73
C ILE A 92 5.48 -6.42 -0.85
N LEU A 93 4.83 -7.58 -1.01
CA LEU A 93 5.14 -8.78 -0.24
C LEU A 93 6.61 -9.15 -0.42
N LYS A 94 7.34 -9.38 0.67
CA LYS A 94 8.78 -9.63 0.56
C LYS A 94 9.04 -10.96 -0.14
N PHE A 95 9.86 -10.89 -1.18
CA PHE A 95 10.42 -12.03 -1.88
C PHE A 95 11.79 -12.37 -1.31
N TYR A 96 12.03 -13.65 -1.07
CA TYR A 96 13.30 -14.13 -0.54
C TYR A 96 14.13 -14.74 -1.67
N LYS A 97 13.62 -15.80 -2.28
CA LYS A 97 14.33 -16.60 -3.29
C LYS A 97 13.36 -17.26 -4.25
N CYS A 98 13.88 -17.66 -5.41
CA CYS A 98 13.21 -18.56 -6.33
C CYS A 98 14.11 -19.75 -6.64
N GLY A 99 13.52 -20.92 -6.83
CA GLY A 99 14.24 -22.13 -7.20
C GLY A 99 13.34 -23.14 -7.89
N MET A 100 13.80 -24.38 -7.95
CA MET A 100 13.11 -25.49 -8.58
C MET A 100 12.87 -26.62 -7.57
N TYR A 101 11.67 -27.16 -7.57
CA TYR A 101 11.29 -28.40 -6.91
C TYR A 101 11.19 -29.52 -7.96
N LYS A 102 11.79 -30.68 -7.68
CA LYS A 102 11.86 -31.82 -8.61
C LYS A 102 12.36 -31.44 -10.03
N TRP A 103 13.22 -30.43 -10.16
CA TRP A 103 13.82 -29.97 -11.43
C TRP A 103 12.90 -29.28 -12.44
N HIS A 104 11.58 -29.38 -12.31
CA HIS A 104 10.62 -28.86 -13.31
C HIS A 104 9.48 -28.00 -12.72
N ILE A 105 9.32 -27.97 -11.39
CA ILE A 105 8.30 -27.15 -10.71
C ILE A 105 8.99 -25.91 -10.16
N SER A 106 8.58 -24.73 -10.62
CA SER A 106 9.10 -23.47 -10.08
C SER A 106 8.59 -23.23 -8.67
N ALA A 107 9.49 -22.80 -7.79
CA ALA A 107 9.20 -22.47 -6.41
C ALA A 107 9.53 -20.99 -6.15
N LEU A 108 8.55 -20.22 -5.66
CA LEU A 108 8.76 -18.86 -5.15
C LEU A 108 8.63 -18.87 -3.63
N ILE A 109 9.68 -18.42 -2.94
CA ILE A 109 9.74 -18.35 -1.47
C ILE A 109 9.46 -16.90 -1.06
N LEU A 110 8.36 -16.72 -0.34
CA LEU A 110 7.77 -15.43 0.00
C LEU A 110 7.55 -15.31 1.51
N GLU A 111 7.43 -14.08 1.97
CA GLU A 111 6.96 -13.75 3.32
C GLU A 111 5.56 -14.33 3.55
N LEU A 112 5.36 -14.94 4.72
CA LEU A 112 4.05 -15.41 5.15
C LEU A 112 3.25 -14.24 5.74
N GLY A 113 2.10 -13.92 5.14
CA GLY A 113 1.10 -13.04 5.77
C GLY A 113 -0.02 -13.82 6.45
N GLU A 114 -0.90 -13.12 7.17
CA GLU A 114 -1.95 -13.75 7.96
C GLU A 114 -3.09 -14.30 7.10
N LYS A 115 -3.59 -13.46 6.19
CA LYS A 115 -4.72 -13.77 5.31
C LYS A 115 -4.83 -12.74 4.20
N THR A 116 -5.53 -13.10 3.12
CA THR A 116 -5.88 -12.13 2.07
C THR A 116 -6.93 -11.14 2.56
N LEU A 117 -6.97 -9.93 2.01
CA LEU A 117 -8.02 -8.95 2.29
C LEU A 117 -9.41 -9.52 1.99
N TYR A 118 -9.54 -10.36 0.96
CA TYR A 118 -10.79 -11.08 0.67
C TYR A 118 -11.26 -11.94 1.85
N GLN A 119 -10.37 -12.72 2.45
CA GLN A 119 -10.68 -13.52 3.64
C GLN A 119 -10.96 -12.62 4.85
N TYR A 120 -10.22 -11.51 4.99
CA TYR A 120 -10.39 -10.58 6.09
C TYR A 120 -11.78 -9.91 6.07
N LEU A 121 -12.21 -9.42 4.91
CA LEU A 121 -13.52 -8.78 4.73
C LEU A 121 -14.70 -9.73 4.93
N LYS A 122 -14.52 -11.05 4.79
CA LYS A 122 -15.58 -12.03 5.07
C LYS A 122 -15.84 -12.24 6.55
N ASN A 123 -14.80 -12.14 7.37
CA ASN A 123 -14.81 -12.60 8.76
C ASN A 123 -14.67 -11.43 9.74
N THR A 124 -14.56 -10.20 9.27
CA THR A 124 -14.24 -9.05 10.12
C THR A 124 -14.92 -7.79 9.61
N LEU A 125 -15.56 -7.06 10.52
CA LEU A 125 -16.08 -5.72 10.29
C LEU A 125 -14.96 -4.70 10.59
N LEU A 126 -14.46 -4.05 9.55
CA LEU A 126 -13.44 -3.01 9.70
C LEU A 126 -14.07 -1.65 9.97
N LYS A 127 -13.46 -0.89 10.88
CA LYS A 127 -13.77 0.53 11.08
C LYS A 127 -13.36 1.32 9.83
N ASP A 128 -13.99 2.46 9.60
CA ASP A 128 -13.72 3.25 8.39
C ASP A 128 -12.29 3.82 8.35
N LYS A 129 -11.72 4.19 9.50
CA LYS A 129 -10.30 4.55 9.60
C LYS A 129 -9.39 3.39 9.17
N GLU A 130 -9.67 2.17 9.63
CA GLU A 130 -8.90 0.96 9.26
C GLU A 130 -9.00 0.69 7.74
N LYS A 131 -10.20 0.78 7.16
CA LYS A 131 -10.38 0.66 5.70
C LYS A 131 -9.57 1.71 4.95
N ALA A 132 -9.65 2.98 5.36
CA ALA A 132 -8.91 4.07 4.73
C ALA A 132 -7.39 3.85 4.79
N ILE A 133 -6.86 3.35 5.91
CA ILE A 133 -5.43 3.02 6.07
C ILE A 133 -5.00 1.91 5.11
N LEU A 134 -5.79 0.83 4.98
CA LEU A 134 -5.49 -0.27 4.06
C LEU A 134 -5.60 0.18 2.59
N ILE A 135 -6.64 0.94 2.25
CA ILE A 135 -6.83 1.52 0.91
C ILE A 135 -5.66 2.43 0.54
N ARG A 136 -5.19 3.26 1.48
CA ARG A 136 -4.05 4.16 1.28
C ARG A 136 -2.77 3.37 1.00
N GLN A 137 -2.50 2.29 1.74
CA GLN A 137 -1.34 1.44 1.50
C GLN A 137 -1.36 0.76 0.14
N VAL A 138 -2.54 0.32 -0.32
CA VAL A 138 -2.71 -0.21 -1.68
C VAL A 138 -2.32 0.84 -2.72
N VAL A 139 -2.80 2.08 -2.57
CA VAL A 139 -2.44 3.16 -3.51
C VAL A 139 -0.97 3.54 -3.43
N LEU A 140 -0.34 3.50 -2.25
CA LEU A 140 1.10 3.73 -2.11
C LEU A 140 1.90 2.66 -2.89
N ALA A 141 1.50 1.39 -2.78
CA ALA A 141 2.10 0.31 -3.57
C ALA A 141 1.91 0.53 -5.08
N LEU A 142 0.71 0.90 -5.53
CA LEU A 142 0.47 1.24 -6.93
C LEU A 142 1.29 2.44 -7.39
N SER A 143 1.41 3.48 -6.56
CA SER A 143 2.22 4.65 -6.89
C SER A 143 3.69 4.27 -7.05
N TYR A 144 4.22 3.41 -6.20
CA TYR A 144 5.59 2.89 -6.34
C TYR A 144 5.78 2.13 -7.66
N LEU A 145 4.86 1.21 -8.00
CA LEU A 145 4.91 0.45 -9.24
C LEU A 145 4.79 1.35 -10.47
N HIS A 146 3.83 2.28 -10.48
CA HIS A 146 3.58 3.20 -11.60
C HIS A 146 4.77 4.12 -11.85
N LEU A 147 5.39 4.65 -10.79
CA LEU A 147 6.62 5.45 -10.89
C LEU A 147 7.81 4.62 -11.39
N SER A 148 7.80 3.32 -11.12
CA SER A 148 8.80 2.36 -11.61
C SER A 148 8.50 1.83 -13.02
N GLY A 149 7.47 2.36 -13.69
CA GLY A 149 7.08 1.96 -15.04
C GLY A 149 6.32 0.63 -15.11
N ILE A 150 5.79 0.12 -13.99
CA ILE A 150 5.06 -1.15 -13.91
C ILE A 150 3.56 -0.90 -13.75
N ILE A 151 2.75 -1.56 -14.58
CA ILE A 151 1.29 -1.65 -14.44
C ILE A 151 0.98 -2.98 -13.76
N TYR A 152 0.19 -2.97 -12.69
CA TYR A 152 -0.03 -4.15 -11.86
C TYR A 152 -1.03 -5.14 -12.47
N ASN A 153 -2.13 -4.65 -13.04
CA ASN A 153 -3.17 -5.36 -13.83
C ASN A 153 -4.00 -6.44 -13.12
N ASP A 154 -3.72 -6.79 -11.87
CA ASP A 154 -4.51 -7.80 -11.13
C ASP A 154 -4.94 -7.34 -9.74
N LEU A 155 -5.21 -6.04 -9.58
CA LEU A 155 -5.69 -5.51 -8.31
C LEU A 155 -7.07 -6.06 -7.96
N LYS A 156 -7.10 -6.85 -6.89
CA LYS A 156 -8.30 -7.43 -6.28
C LYS A 156 -8.03 -7.76 -4.82
N SER A 157 -9.07 -7.90 -4.01
CA SER A 157 -8.92 -8.21 -2.58
C SER A 157 -8.25 -9.57 -2.30
N LYS A 158 -8.23 -10.50 -3.26
CA LYS A 158 -7.49 -11.76 -3.14
C LYS A 158 -5.97 -11.57 -3.25
N ASN A 159 -5.48 -10.49 -3.87
CA ASN A 159 -4.05 -10.23 -4.11
C ASN A 159 -3.47 -9.15 -3.19
N ILE A 160 -4.17 -8.89 -2.07
CA ILE A 160 -3.71 -8.00 -1.00
C ILE A 160 -3.55 -8.87 0.25
N MET A 161 -2.34 -8.96 0.76
CA MET A 161 -2.00 -9.72 1.96
C MET A 161 -2.08 -8.83 3.20
N ILE A 162 -2.65 -9.33 4.29
CA ILE A 162 -2.83 -8.60 5.55
C ILE A 162 -1.78 -9.05 6.59
N PHE A 163 -1.25 -8.08 7.32
CA PHE A 163 -0.30 -8.23 8.43
C PHE A 163 -0.82 -7.43 9.64
N GLY A 164 -1.79 -7.98 10.37
CA GLY A 164 -2.51 -7.29 11.43
C GLY A 164 -3.60 -6.34 10.92
N LYS A 165 -4.07 -5.43 11.77
CA LYS A 165 -5.27 -4.62 11.47
C LYS A 165 -5.05 -3.54 10.42
N THR A 166 -3.85 -2.97 10.36
CA THR A 166 -3.56 -1.73 9.62
C THR A 166 -2.33 -1.84 8.72
N LYS A 167 -1.89 -3.04 8.36
CA LYS A 167 -0.78 -3.22 7.42
C LYS A 167 -1.15 -4.24 6.34
N CYS A 168 -0.87 -3.88 5.09
CA CYS A 168 -1.10 -4.77 3.96
C CYS A 168 -0.04 -4.61 2.87
N LYS A 169 0.13 -5.67 2.08
CA LYS A 169 1.09 -5.71 0.97
C LYS A 169 0.47 -6.32 -0.29
N LEU A 170 0.84 -5.81 -1.46
CA LEU A 170 0.48 -6.42 -2.75
C LEU A 170 1.35 -7.64 -3.02
N PHE A 171 0.76 -8.66 -3.63
CA PHE A 171 1.47 -9.86 -4.09
C PHE A 171 0.89 -10.34 -5.43
N ASP A 172 1.46 -11.40 -6.02
CA ASP A 172 0.96 -11.99 -7.27
C ASP A 172 1.07 -11.03 -8.47
N PHE A 173 2.29 -10.89 -8.98
CA PHE A 173 2.65 -10.03 -10.10
C PHE A 173 2.60 -10.74 -11.45
N GLY A 174 1.93 -11.89 -11.53
CA GLY A 174 1.92 -12.75 -12.72
C GLY A 174 1.32 -12.11 -13.97
N LEU A 175 0.55 -11.02 -13.81
CA LEU A 175 -0.09 -10.27 -14.89
C LEU A 175 0.47 -8.84 -15.06
N SER A 176 1.46 -8.46 -14.25
CA SER A 176 2.05 -7.12 -14.31
C SER A 176 2.84 -6.94 -15.60
N ILE A 177 2.89 -5.72 -16.14
CA ILE A 177 3.61 -5.43 -17.39
C ILE A 177 4.37 -4.11 -17.27
N LYS A 178 5.42 -3.94 -18.08
CA LYS A 178 6.05 -2.63 -18.26
C LYS A 178 5.11 -1.72 -19.06
N ALA A 179 5.02 -0.45 -18.66
CA ALA A 179 4.28 0.56 -19.39
C ALA A 179 4.88 0.69 -20.80
N ARG A 180 4.06 0.48 -21.83
CA ARG A 180 4.41 0.36 -23.28
C ARG A 180 4.62 -1.07 -23.82
N SER A 181 4.60 -2.10 -22.99
CA SER A 181 4.50 -3.49 -23.48
C SER A 181 3.09 -3.78 -23.98
N LYS A 182 2.96 -4.53 -25.09
CA LYS A 182 1.65 -5.04 -25.54
C LYS A 182 1.21 -6.15 -24.55
N PRO A 183 0.01 -6.05 -23.95
CA PRO A 183 -0.46 -7.07 -23.03
C PRO A 183 -0.86 -8.33 -23.79
N GLU A 184 -0.39 -9.49 -23.33
CA GLU A 184 -0.88 -10.79 -23.80
C GLU A 184 -2.13 -11.16 -23.01
N LEU A 185 -3.26 -10.71 -23.54
CA LEU A 185 -4.57 -10.74 -22.87
C LEU A 185 -5.17 -12.15 -22.76
N ALA A 186 -4.61 -13.14 -23.47
CA ALA A 186 -5.13 -14.51 -23.54
C ALA A 186 -5.20 -15.21 -22.16
N PHE A 187 -4.34 -14.84 -21.21
CA PHE A 187 -4.29 -15.45 -19.87
C PHE A 187 -5.29 -14.83 -18.87
N ILE A 188 -5.95 -13.72 -19.20
CA ILE A 188 -6.62 -12.87 -18.20
C ILE A 188 -8.12 -13.15 -18.08
N TYR A 189 -8.71 -13.81 -19.09
CA TYR A 189 -10.15 -14.05 -19.19
C TYR A 189 -10.64 -15.38 -18.57
N ASN A 190 -9.76 -16.26 -18.10
CA ASN A 190 -10.14 -17.65 -17.82
C ASN A 190 -10.63 -17.97 -16.39
N ASP A 191 -10.51 -17.07 -15.39
CA ASP A 191 -10.47 -17.55 -13.99
C ASP A 191 -11.56 -17.15 -13.01
N ASP A 192 -12.37 -16.12 -13.24
CA ASP A 192 -13.46 -15.79 -12.31
C ASP A 192 -14.41 -14.76 -12.95
N PRO A 193 -15.71 -15.06 -13.16
CA PRO A 193 -16.69 -14.05 -13.58
C PRO A 193 -16.70 -12.80 -12.67
N LYS A 194 -16.32 -12.96 -11.38
CA LYS A 194 -16.24 -11.86 -10.41
C LYS A 194 -15.02 -10.95 -10.63
N LYS A 195 -14.01 -11.38 -11.39
CA LYS A 195 -12.87 -10.55 -11.84
C LYS A 195 -13.29 -9.54 -12.90
N TYR A 196 -14.36 -9.80 -13.64
CA TYR A 196 -14.83 -8.91 -14.72
C TYR A 196 -15.12 -7.48 -14.25
N PHE A 197 -15.55 -7.29 -12.99
CA PHE A 197 -15.79 -5.95 -12.45
C PHE A 197 -14.50 -5.14 -12.29
N TYR A 198 -13.40 -5.80 -11.91
CA TYR A 198 -12.09 -5.16 -11.75
C TYR A 198 -11.45 -4.77 -13.09
N LEU A 199 -11.82 -5.42 -14.19
CA LEU A 199 -11.29 -5.10 -15.51
C LEU A 199 -11.85 -3.75 -16.01
N SER A 200 -10.95 -2.84 -16.36
CA SER A 200 -11.32 -1.52 -16.87
C SER A 200 -11.97 -1.60 -18.27
N PRO A 201 -12.77 -0.60 -18.67
CA PRO A 201 -13.41 -0.57 -19.98
C PRO A 201 -12.43 -0.66 -21.15
N GLU A 202 -11.29 0.02 -21.06
CA GLU A 202 -10.24 0.02 -22.08
C GLU A 202 -9.49 -1.31 -22.13
N PHE A 203 -9.29 -1.95 -20.97
CA PHE A 203 -8.74 -3.30 -20.89
C PHE A 203 -9.65 -4.33 -21.58
N LYS A 204 -10.96 -4.27 -21.31
CA LYS A 204 -11.97 -5.14 -21.96
C LYS A 204 -12.03 -4.97 -23.47
N LYS A 205 -11.65 -3.79 -23.98
CA LYS A 205 -11.61 -3.48 -25.41
C LYS A 205 -10.24 -3.74 -26.04
N ASN A 206 -9.23 -4.09 -25.23
CA ASN A 206 -7.83 -4.25 -25.64
C ASN A 206 -7.23 -2.98 -26.29
N ILE A 207 -7.56 -1.80 -25.76
CA ILE A 207 -7.11 -0.50 -26.31
C ILE A 207 -6.37 0.28 -25.23
N ASN A 208 -5.18 0.79 -25.54
CA ASN A 208 -4.43 1.78 -24.74
C ASN A 208 -4.36 1.49 -23.23
N ILE A 209 -3.94 0.28 -22.86
CA ILE A 209 -3.75 -0.11 -21.45
C ILE A 209 -2.56 0.66 -20.88
N ASP A 210 -2.83 1.42 -19.81
CA ASP A 210 -1.85 2.20 -19.06
C ASP A 210 -2.08 2.08 -17.54
N PHE A 211 -1.37 2.87 -16.75
CA PHE A 211 -1.49 2.94 -15.29
C PHE A 211 -2.91 3.25 -14.79
N LYS A 212 -3.78 3.87 -15.61
CA LYS A 212 -5.17 4.18 -15.26
C LYS A 212 -6.05 2.94 -15.20
N THR A 213 -5.60 1.83 -15.78
CA THR A 213 -6.22 0.49 -15.64
C THR A 213 -6.26 0.06 -14.18
N ASP A 214 -5.15 0.23 -13.46
CA ASP A 214 -5.08 -0.08 -12.03
C ASP A 214 -5.99 0.85 -11.22
N MET A 215 -6.14 2.11 -11.64
CA MET A 215 -7.00 3.08 -10.95
C MET A 215 -8.49 2.74 -11.06
N TRP A 216 -8.92 2.11 -12.15
CA TRP A 216 -10.26 1.52 -12.22
C TRP A 216 -10.41 0.38 -11.22
N SER A 217 -9.47 -0.57 -11.24
CA SER A 217 -9.46 -1.72 -10.33
C SER A 217 -9.46 -1.27 -8.86
N PHE A 218 -8.79 -0.15 -8.58
CA PHE A 218 -8.75 0.49 -7.27
C PHE A 218 -10.13 1.03 -6.85
N GLY A 219 -10.83 1.73 -7.75
CA GLY A 219 -12.22 2.14 -7.49
C GLY A 219 -13.14 0.95 -7.17
N VAL A 220 -12.99 -0.16 -7.91
CA VAL A 220 -13.74 -1.41 -7.66
C VAL A 220 -13.37 -2.03 -6.31
N LEU A 221 -12.10 -1.99 -5.93
CA LEU A 221 -11.62 -2.47 -4.63
C LEU A 221 -12.29 -1.68 -3.49
N ILE A 222 -12.33 -0.34 -3.59
CA ILE A 222 -13.00 0.50 -2.59
C ILE A 222 -14.47 0.11 -2.49
N CYS A 223 -15.19 -0.02 -3.62
CA CYS A 223 -16.57 -0.48 -3.60
C CYS A 223 -16.73 -1.79 -2.81
N ARG A 224 -15.86 -2.77 -3.06
CA ARG A 224 -15.92 -4.06 -2.35
C ARG A 224 -15.61 -3.95 -0.86
N MET A 225 -14.68 -3.08 -0.46
CA MET A 225 -14.37 -2.86 0.95
C MET A 225 -15.53 -2.19 1.72
N TYR A 226 -16.36 -1.42 1.02
CA TYR A 226 -17.54 -0.77 1.57
C TYR A 226 -18.86 -1.49 1.23
N SER A 227 -18.78 -2.74 0.73
CA SER A 227 -19.96 -3.53 0.31
C SER A 227 -20.92 -2.80 -0.63
N ILE A 228 -20.37 -1.94 -1.49
CA ILE A 228 -21.10 -1.20 -2.51
C ILE A 228 -21.31 -2.11 -3.73
N GLU A 229 -22.57 -2.26 -4.13
CA GLU A 229 -22.92 -3.04 -5.32
C GLU A 229 -22.47 -2.32 -6.60
N ILE A 230 -22.02 -3.09 -7.60
CA ILE A 230 -21.62 -2.56 -8.91
C ILE A 230 -22.53 -3.18 -9.98
N ILE A 231 -23.34 -2.34 -10.62
CA ILE A 231 -24.27 -2.75 -11.68
C ILE A 231 -23.87 -2.08 -12.99
N LYS A 232 -23.64 -2.87 -14.04
CA LYS A 232 -23.24 -2.36 -15.38
C LYS A 232 -22.04 -1.38 -15.31
N ASN A 233 -21.04 -1.70 -14.47
CA ASN A 233 -19.86 -0.86 -14.19
C ASN A 233 -20.17 0.50 -13.54
N LYS A 234 -21.31 0.65 -12.88
CA LYS A 234 -21.62 1.82 -12.06
C LYS A 234 -21.80 1.39 -10.60
N PRO A 235 -21.15 2.06 -9.65
CA PRO A 235 -21.42 1.84 -8.23
C PRO A 235 -22.85 2.26 -7.90
N VAL A 236 -23.54 1.46 -7.10
CA VAL A 236 -24.86 1.75 -6.54
C VAL A 236 -24.65 2.09 -5.07
N PHE A 237 -24.60 3.39 -4.79
CA PHE A 237 -24.31 3.88 -3.46
C PHE A 237 -25.54 3.77 -2.56
N ARG A 238 -25.45 2.98 -1.50
CA ARG A 238 -26.39 3.00 -0.36
C ARG A 238 -25.85 3.81 0.83
N THR A 239 -24.80 4.59 0.60
CA THR A 239 -24.13 5.43 1.61
C THR A 239 -24.50 6.91 1.42
N SER A 240 -24.52 7.69 2.50
CA SER A 240 -24.60 9.17 2.47
C SER A 240 -23.22 9.84 2.39
N ASP A 241 -22.15 9.04 2.39
CA ASP A 241 -20.77 9.53 2.38
C ASP A 241 -20.36 10.08 0.99
N GLU A 242 -20.43 11.41 0.85
CA GLU A 242 -20.12 12.11 -0.41
C GLU A 242 -18.64 12.06 -0.80
N ASP A 243 -17.73 11.93 0.16
CA ASP A 243 -16.30 11.86 -0.12
C ASP A 243 -15.91 10.47 -0.62
N LEU A 244 -16.52 9.43 -0.07
CA LEU A 244 -16.39 8.06 -0.58
C LEU A 244 -17.00 7.94 -1.98
N LYS A 245 -18.19 8.51 -2.20
CA LYS A 245 -18.84 8.55 -3.52
C LYS A 245 -17.95 9.22 -4.56
N ASP A 246 -17.42 10.39 -4.25
CA ASP A 246 -16.56 11.15 -5.16
C ASP A 246 -15.28 10.37 -5.49
N CYS A 247 -14.59 9.86 -4.46
CA CYS A 247 -13.37 9.04 -4.61
C CYS A 247 -13.57 7.84 -5.54
N ILE A 248 -14.69 7.12 -5.37
CA ILE A 248 -15.04 5.99 -6.25
C ILE A 248 -15.36 6.49 -7.67
N ASN A 249 -16.17 7.54 -7.81
CA ASN A 249 -16.64 8.02 -9.09
C ASN A 249 -15.51 8.52 -9.99
N ILE A 250 -14.52 9.22 -9.44
CA ILE A 250 -13.35 9.68 -10.21
C ILE A 250 -12.46 8.51 -10.66
N CYS A 251 -12.39 7.43 -9.88
CA CYS A 251 -11.68 6.20 -10.26
C CYS A 251 -12.44 5.38 -11.31
N LEU A 252 -13.78 5.37 -11.28
CA LEU A 252 -14.63 4.59 -12.19
C LEU A 252 -15.09 5.37 -13.44
N GLN A 253 -14.33 6.39 -13.85
CA GLN A 253 -14.57 7.09 -15.11
C GLN A 253 -14.34 6.14 -16.30
N LYS A 254 -15.27 6.13 -17.26
CA LYS A 254 -15.13 5.31 -18.47
C LYS A 254 -13.94 5.75 -19.33
N ASP A 255 -13.71 7.05 -19.39
CA ASP A 255 -12.53 7.63 -20.03
C ASP A 255 -11.34 7.55 -19.06
N ALA A 256 -10.34 6.75 -19.41
CA ALA A 256 -9.14 6.53 -18.60
C ALA A 256 -8.39 7.85 -18.31
N LYS A 257 -8.42 8.83 -19.23
CA LYS A 257 -7.72 10.11 -19.06
C LYS A 257 -8.30 10.96 -17.94
N LYS A 258 -9.58 10.77 -17.61
CA LYS A 258 -10.27 11.49 -16.53
C LYS A 258 -10.03 10.89 -15.14
N ARG A 259 -9.48 9.67 -15.07
CA ARG A 259 -9.16 9.06 -13.77
C ARG A 259 -7.94 9.75 -13.15
N PRO A 260 -7.84 9.87 -11.82
CA PRO A 260 -6.63 10.37 -11.17
C PRO A 260 -5.46 9.41 -11.38
N SER A 261 -4.22 9.88 -11.19
CA SER A 261 -3.07 8.98 -11.03
C SER A 261 -3.06 8.40 -9.61
N SER A 262 -2.30 7.32 -9.39
CA SER A 262 -2.05 6.77 -8.06
C SER A 262 -1.41 7.78 -7.11
N SER A 263 -0.56 8.69 -7.61
CA SER A 263 0.01 9.76 -6.78
C SER A 263 -1.01 10.86 -6.45
N LEU A 264 -1.91 11.22 -7.38
CA LEU A 264 -2.90 12.28 -7.15
C LEU A 264 -4.00 11.83 -6.18
N ILE A 265 -4.46 10.57 -6.27
CA ILE A 265 -5.56 10.09 -5.42
C ILE A 265 -5.22 10.12 -3.92
N LEU A 266 -3.93 10.05 -3.55
CA LEU A 266 -3.46 10.19 -2.17
C LEU A 266 -3.87 11.51 -1.51
N TYR A 267 -4.12 12.55 -2.31
CA TYR A 267 -4.49 13.88 -1.87
C TYR A 267 -6.01 14.04 -1.69
N HIS A 268 -6.80 13.01 -1.99
CA HIS A 268 -8.26 13.11 -1.94
C HIS A 268 -8.76 13.22 -0.50
N ILE A 269 -9.78 14.06 -0.27
CA ILE A 269 -10.44 14.27 1.03
C ILE A 269 -10.97 12.96 1.65
N PHE A 270 -11.14 11.90 0.85
CA PHE A 270 -11.47 10.56 1.35
C PHE A 270 -10.48 10.08 2.44
N PHE A 271 -9.20 10.43 2.33
CA PHE A 271 -8.18 10.02 3.29
C PHE A 271 -8.16 10.84 4.58
N ASP A 272 -8.97 11.91 4.71
CA ASP A 272 -9.07 12.72 5.94
C ASP A 272 -9.48 11.89 7.16
N ARG A 273 -10.20 10.78 6.94
CA ARG A 273 -10.56 9.77 7.96
C ARG A 273 -9.37 9.21 8.74
N ILE A 274 -8.16 9.28 8.17
CA ILE A 274 -6.92 8.82 8.81
C ILE A 274 -6.41 9.88 9.80
N PHE A 275 -6.71 11.15 9.54
CA PHE A 275 -6.09 12.33 10.12
C PHE A 275 -7.04 13.14 11.02
N THR A 276 -8.28 12.67 11.25
CA THR A 276 -9.30 13.40 12.05
C THR A 276 -8.85 13.76 13.46
N PHE A 277 -7.88 13.03 14.03
CA PHE A 277 -7.28 13.36 15.34
C PHE A 277 -6.56 14.71 15.34
N LEU A 278 -6.15 15.22 14.18
CA LEU A 278 -5.51 16.53 14.03
C LEU A 278 -6.49 17.68 14.27
N ASP A 279 -7.80 17.47 14.10
CA ASP A 279 -8.82 18.50 14.34
C ASP A 279 -8.84 18.92 15.82
N GLU A 280 -8.35 18.06 16.70
CA GLU A 280 -8.33 18.32 18.14
C GLU A 280 -7.16 19.21 18.57
N ILE A 281 -6.18 19.47 17.69
CA ILE A 281 -4.96 20.24 18.00
C ILE A 281 -5.29 21.69 18.39
N GLU A 282 -6.26 22.31 17.73
CA GLU A 282 -6.66 23.70 18.00
C GLU A 282 -7.13 23.90 19.45
N HIS A 283 -7.71 22.85 20.05
CA HIS A 283 -8.22 22.87 21.42
C HIS A 283 -7.15 22.60 22.48
N ILE A 284 -5.95 22.18 22.08
CA ILE A 284 -4.83 21.93 23.00
C ILE A 284 -4.22 23.26 23.41
N LYS A 285 -4.13 23.56 24.70
CA LYS A 285 -3.45 24.77 25.19
C LYS A 285 -1.95 24.68 24.93
N ASN A 286 -1.29 25.84 24.81
CA ASN A 286 0.17 25.87 24.74
C ASN A 286 0.74 25.14 25.96
N THR A 287 1.60 24.17 25.68
CA THR A 287 2.04 23.15 26.63
C THR A 287 3.52 22.91 26.45
N PHE A 288 4.24 22.75 27.54
CA PHE A 288 5.67 22.44 27.52
C PHE A 288 5.96 21.36 28.56
N ILE A 289 6.46 20.22 28.11
CA ILE A 289 6.76 19.04 28.92
C ILE A 289 8.23 18.71 28.71
N THR A 290 8.99 18.68 29.82
CA THR A 290 10.37 18.18 29.84
C THR A 290 10.37 16.73 30.30
N ILE A 291 11.08 15.87 29.58
CA ILE A 291 11.14 14.43 29.85
C ILE A 291 12.61 14.05 30.10
N GLY A 292 13.00 14.04 31.38
CA GLY A 292 14.40 13.92 31.76
C GLY A 292 15.16 15.24 31.52
N THR A 293 16.41 15.17 31.08
CA THR A 293 17.28 16.35 30.94
C THR A 293 17.28 16.97 29.54
N GLU A 294 17.01 16.18 28.49
CA GLU A 294 17.24 16.60 27.10
C GLU A 294 16.04 16.44 26.17
N ASN A 295 14.98 15.76 26.61
CA ASN A 295 13.81 15.48 25.79
C ASN A 295 12.68 16.46 26.10
N ILE A 296 11.99 16.89 25.06
CA ILE A 296 10.97 17.94 25.13
C ILE A 296 9.78 17.51 24.29
N LEU A 297 8.58 17.68 24.83
CA LEU A 297 7.33 17.68 24.06
C LEU A 297 6.63 19.01 24.32
N LYS A 298 6.39 19.77 23.26
CA LYS A 298 5.74 21.07 23.37
C LYS A 298 4.74 21.32 22.26
N LYS A 299 3.69 22.06 22.61
CA LYS A 299 2.73 22.66 21.69
C LYS A 299 2.82 24.17 21.82
N GLU A 300 3.14 24.85 20.73
CA GLU A 300 3.27 26.31 20.67
C GLU A 300 2.53 26.82 19.43
N LEU A 301 1.48 27.62 19.64
CA LEU A 301 0.67 28.22 18.57
C LEU A 301 0.26 27.16 17.54
N ASN A 302 0.79 27.28 16.32
CA ASN A 302 0.52 26.45 15.16
C ASN A 302 1.56 25.33 14.95
N SER A 303 2.25 24.93 16.03
CA SER A 303 3.26 23.87 15.96
C SER A 303 3.25 22.91 17.16
N ILE A 304 3.61 21.66 16.87
CA ILE A 304 3.96 20.63 17.84
C ILE A 304 5.42 20.26 17.60
N TYR A 305 6.21 20.27 18.66
CA TYR A 305 7.61 19.91 18.63
C TYR A 305 7.88 18.80 19.64
N CYS A 306 8.56 17.76 19.17
CA CYS A 306 9.01 16.65 20.00
C CYS A 306 10.48 16.40 19.74
N LYS A 307 11.31 16.51 20.77
CA LYS A 307 12.69 16.02 20.78
C LYS A 307 12.76 14.86 21.75
N TYR A 308 13.15 13.69 21.23
CA TYR A 308 13.37 12.51 22.04
C TYR A 308 14.62 11.76 21.56
N LYS A 309 15.65 11.67 22.41
CA LYS A 309 16.99 11.20 22.08
C LYS A 309 17.53 11.97 20.85
N ASN A 310 17.88 11.24 19.79
CA ASN A 310 18.42 11.80 18.54
C ASN A 310 17.32 12.07 17.49
N HIS A 311 16.05 12.03 17.89
CA HIS A 311 14.90 12.26 17.02
C HIS A 311 14.25 13.59 17.35
N GLU A 312 14.07 14.42 16.34
CA GLU A 312 13.45 15.72 16.41
C GLU A 312 12.33 15.79 15.38
N ILE A 313 11.09 15.96 15.84
CA ILE A 313 9.91 16.10 15.01
C ILE A 313 9.34 17.48 15.23
N THR A 314 9.06 18.19 14.14
CA THR A 314 8.29 19.43 14.15
C THR A 314 7.12 19.29 13.19
N LEU A 315 5.90 19.29 13.72
CA LEU A 315 4.68 19.39 12.94
C LEU A 315 4.21 20.85 12.98
N VAL A 316 4.00 21.44 11.81
CA VAL A 316 3.43 22.79 11.64
C VAL A 316 2.07 22.64 10.96
N PHE A 317 1.06 23.27 11.55
CA PHE A 317 -0.32 23.22 11.07
C PHE A 317 -0.75 24.55 10.47
N ASP A 318 -1.77 24.47 9.62
CA ASP A 318 -2.38 25.62 8.95
C ASP A 318 -1.38 26.53 8.24
N CYS A 319 -0.47 25.90 7.48
CA CYS A 319 0.39 26.59 6.53
C CYS A 319 -0.46 27.14 5.37
N THR A 320 -1.29 28.15 5.66
CA THR A 320 -2.05 28.93 4.68
C THR A 320 -1.18 30.10 4.20
N GLU A 321 -1.64 30.85 3.20
CA GLU A 321 -0.95 31.99 2.57
C GLU A 321 -0.35 33.02 3.57
N TYR A 322 -0.83 33.01 4.83
CA TYR A 322 -0.37 33.79 5.97
C TYR A 322 0.51 32.99 6.95
N ILE A 323 1.47 32.20 6.46
CA ILE A 323 2.51 31.68 7.36
C ILE A 323 3.32 32.89 7.84
N ASP A 324 3.37 33.11 9.16
CA ASP A 324 4.18 34.16 9.78
C ASP A 324 5.58 34.16 9.11
N SER A 325 5.98 35.30 8.59
CA SER A 325 7.28 35.46 7.91
C SER A 325 8.45 35.01 8.78
N LYS A 326 8.30 34.98 10.12
CA LYS A 326 9.29 34.39 11.05
C LYS A 326 9.36 32.86 11.01
N ILE A 327 8.23 32.19 10.80
CA ILE A 327 8.18 30.74 10.60
C ILE A 327 8.75 30.45 9.21
N ILE A 328 8.26 31.09 8.14
CA ILE A 328 8.79 30.90 6.77
C ILE A 328 10.30 31.18 6.69
N ASN A 329 10.82 32.25 7.30
CA ASN A 329 12.25 32.58 7.21
C ASN A 329 13.15 31.56 7.94
N ARG A 330 12.59 30.70 8.82
CA ARG A 330 13.29 29.56 9.43
C ARG A 330 13.12 28.26 8.62
N LEU A 331 12.24 28.24 7.64
CA LEU A 331 11.95 27.11 6.77
C LEU A 331 12.62 27.31 5.41
N ASN A 332 13.32 26.30 4.89
CA ASN A 332 13.95 26.41 3.56
C ASN A 332 12.86 26.74 2.51
N LYS A 333 12.94 27.95 1.95
CA LYS A 333 11.89 28.63 1.16
C LYS A 333 11.44 27.90 -0.11
N ASP A 334 12.32 27.12 -0.73
CA ASP A 334 12.18 26.84 -2.16
C ASP A 334 11.17 25.72 -2.50
N ASN A 335 10.91 24.76 -1.60
CA ASN A 335 10.06 23.60 -1.93
C ASN A 335 8.61 23.70 -1.42
N ILE A 336 8.35 24.44 -0.34
CA ILE A 336 7.00 24.47 0.28
C ILE A 336 6.07 25.42 -0.48
N THR A 337 6.58 26.57 -0.92
CA THR A 337 5.78 27.59 -1.62
C THR A 337 5.23 27.03 -2.94
N GLU A 338 6.09 26.41 -3.76
CA GLU A 338 5.68 25.76 -5.01
C GLU A 338 4.67 24.62 -4.76
N TYR A 339 4.88 23.83 -3.70
CA TYR A 339 3.93 22.79 -3.30
C TYR A 339 2.55 23.39 -2.98
N LEU A 340 2.48 24.44 -2.16
CA LEU A 340 1.22 25.08 -1.79
C LEU A 340 0.51 25.72 -3.00
N GLU A 341 1.24 26.30 -3.94
CA GLU A 341 0.68 26.80 -5.20
C GLU A 341 0.07 25.68 -6.06
N ARG A 342 0.77 24.54 -6.20
CA ARG A 342 0.23 23.36 -6.88
C ARG A 342 -1.05 22.86 -6.22
N ILE A 343 -1.10 22.84 -4.88
CA ILE A 343 -2.32 22.48 -4.14
C ILE A 343 -3.47 23.45 -4.43
N ARG A 344 -3.21 24.77 -4.50
CA ARG A 344 -4.25 25.76 -4.85
C ARG A 344 -4.84 25.50 -6.23
N GLN A 345 -4.00 25.19 -7.21
CA GLN A 345 -4.46 24.84 -8.56
C GLN A 345 -5.32 23.57 -8.55
N LEU A 346 -4.91 22.54 -7.81
CA LEU A 346 -5.66 21.27 -7.71
C LEU A 346 -7.05 21.43 -7.10
N LYS A 347 -7.22 22.31 -6.09
CA LYS A 347 -8.50 22.54 -5.42
C LYS A 347 -9.63 22.99 -6.36
N SER A 348 -9.30 23.55 -7.53
CA SER A 348 -10.29 23.96 -8.53
C SER A 348 -11.01 22.79 -9.23
N SER A 349 -10.39 21.60 -9.26
CA SER A 349 -10.83 20.46 -10.07
C SER A 349 -10.83 19.12 -9.33
N PHE A 350 -10.43 19.11 -8.06
CA PHE A 350 -10.28 17.90 -7.25
C PHE A 350 -10.60 18.20 -5.77
N LYS A 351 -11.31 17.29 -5.10
CA LYS A 351 -11.56 17.40 -3.65
C LYS A 351 -10.30 17.06 -2.86
N VAL A 352 -9.48 18.08 -2.61
CA VAL A 352 -8.22 17.95 -1.89
C VAL A 352 -8.46 17.88 -0.38
N SER A 353 -7.75 16.98 0.31
CA SER A 353 -7.67 16.86 1.77
C SER A 353 -7.39 18.21 2.43
N LYS A 354 -8.00 18.49 3.58
CA LYS A 354 -7.68 19.72 4.34
C LYS A 354 -6.30 19.65 5.01
N TYR A 355 -5.76 18.45 5.23
CA TYR A 355 -4.48 18.24 5.90
C TYR A 355 -3.26 18.38 4.97
N VAL A 356 -3.45 18.71 3.70
CA VAL A 356 -2.33 18.97 2.77
C VAL A 356 -1.46 20.14 3.18
N THR A 357 -1.96 21.05 4.02
CA THR A 357 -1.25 22.21 4.57
C THR A 357 -0.53 21.90 5.89
N TYR A 358 -0.65 20.68 6.40
CA TYR A 358 0.06 20.25 7.61
C TYR A 358 1.41 19.71 7.17
N ILE A 359 2.48 20.31 7.66
CA ILE A 359 3.84 20.04 7.19
C ILE A 359 4.67 19.53 8.35
N ILE A 360 5.42 18.47 8.10
CA ILE A 360 6.27 17.83 9.09
C ILE A 360 7.74 17.92 8.69
N LYS A 361 8.59 18.18 9.68
CA LYS A 361 10.04 18.09 9.62
C LYS A 361 10.50 16.99 10.55
N TYR A 362 11.43 16.16 10.08
CA TYR A 362 12.12 15.16 10.88
C TYR A 362 13.64 15.40 10.82
N ASN A 363 14.26 15.69 11.97
CA ASN A 363 15.66 16.08 12.09
C ASN A 363 16.02 17.20 11.09
N SER A 364 17.19 17.12 10.47
CA SER A 364 17.66 18.07 9.46
C SER A 364 17.07 17.85 8.06
N ASN A 365 16.10 16.94 7.89
CA ASN A 365 15.52 16.67 6.57
C ASN A 365 14.67 17.82 6.06
N PRO A 366 14.49 17.93 4.72
CA PRO A 366 13.48 18.78 4.12
C PRO A 366 12.09 18.46 4.68
N MET A 367 11.28 19.49 4.82
CA MET A 367 9.89 19.37 5.21
C MET A 367 9.06 18.67 4.13
N ILE A 368 8.09 17.87 4.57
CA ILE A 368 7.13 17.20 3.68
C ILE A 368 5.70 17.37 4.22
N PRO A 369 4.68 17.25 3.37
CA PRO A 369 3.29 17.23 3.82
C PRO A 369 3.01 16.01 4.70
N ILE A 370 2.20 16.15 5.74
CA ILE A 370 1.81 15.02 6.61
C ILE A 370 1.10 13.90 5.83
N ILE A 371 0.40 14.27 4.75
CA ILE A 371 -0.26 13.34 3.84
C ILE A 371 0.71 12.54 2.96
N GLU A 372 2.01 12.76 3.03
CA GLU A 372 3.04 11.88 2.44
C GLU A 372 3.54 10.85 3.45
N LEU A 373 3.22 10.99 4.74
CA LEU A 373 3.65 10.05 5.76
C LEU A 373 2.97 8.68 5.62
N GLU A 374 3.72 7.67 6.02
CA GLU A 374 3.17 6.36 6.30
C GLU A 374 2.41 6.30 7.63
N TYR A 375 1.49 5.34 7.74
CA TYR A 375 0.57 5.29 8.88
C TYR A 375 1.26 5.03 10.23
N ASN A 376 2.39 4.32 10.24
CA ASN A 376 3.23 4.18 11.44
C ASN A 376 3.68 5.54 11.97
N CYS A 377 4.18 6.42 11.10
CA CYS A 377 4.55 7.79 11.43
C CYS A 377 3.34 8.61 11.90
N VAL A 378 2.21 8.51 11.18
CA VAL A 378 0.96 9.19 11.54
C VAL A 378 0.46 8.74 12.92
N SER A 379 0.56 7.46 13.24
CA SER A 379 0.19 6.91 14.55
C SER A 379 1.08 7.44 15.67
N VAL A 380 2.36 7.69 15.41
CA VAL A 380 3.24 8.36 16.40
C VAL A 380 2.75 9.80 16.65
N ILE A 381 2.40 10.56 15.60
CA ILE A 381 1.85 11.91 15.76
C ILE A 381 0.53 11.89 16.56
N GLU A 382 -0.37 10.95 16.27
CA GLU A 382 -1.61 10.77 17.02
C GLU A 382 -1.34 10.53 18.51
N LYS A 383 -0.37 9.67 18.84
CA LYS A 383 0.04 9.44 20.24
C LYS A 383 0.63 10.69 20.89
N LEU A 384 1.49 11.45 20.20
CA LEU A 384 2.04 12.70 20.73
C LEU A 384 0.94 13.72 21.06
N ILE A 385 -0.10 13.80 20.23
CA ILE A 385 -1.26 14.67 20.47
C ILE A 385 -2.07 14.20 21.68
N ILE A 386 -2.25 12.89 21.85
CA ILE A 386 -2.90 12.33 23.05
C ILE A 386 -2.11 12.71 24.32
N LEU A 387 -0.78 12.58 24.28
CA LEU A 387 0.08 12.92 25.42
C LEU A 387 0.01 14.40 25.80
N LEU A 388 -0.09 15.30 24.81
CA LEU A 388 -0.26 16.74 25.04
C LEU A 388 -1.59 17.09 25.73
N LYS A 389 -2.57 16.18 25.74
CA LYS A 389 -3.87 16.38 26.40
C LYS A 389 -3.93 15.81 27.81
N LEU A 390 -2.95 15.00 28.21
CA LEU A 390 -2.94 14.43 29.56
C LEU A 390 -2.69 15.52 30.59
N ASN A 391 -3.47 15.50 31.68
CA ASN A 391 -3.18 16.34 32.84
C ASN A 391 -1.84 15.88 33.46
N PHE A 392 -0.96 16.84 33.71
CA PHE A 392 0.48 16.70 34.02
C PHE A 392 0.84 15.97 35.33
N GLU A 393 -0.05 15.12 35.87
CA GLU A 393 0.12 14.51 37.19
C GLU A 393 1.09 13.31 37.18
N ASP A 394 1.37 12.70 36.02
CA ASP A 394 2.33 11.60 35.91
C ASP A 394 3.30 11.74 34.73
N ILE A 395 4.37 12.51 34.94
CA ILE A 395 5.48 12.66 33.97
C ILE A 395 6.14 11.31 33.65
N ASN A 396 6.11 10.34 34.58
CA ASN A 396 6.69 9.02 34.32
C ASN A 396 5.84 8.23 33.32
N LEU A 397 4.52 8.34 33.39
CA LEU A 397 3.64 7.77 32.37
C LEU A 397 3.94 8.35 30.98
N ILE A 398 4.05 9.67 30.86
CA ILE A 398 4.37 10.35 29.59
C ILE A 398 5.73 9.90 29.05
N LYS A 399 6.74 9.75 29.94
CA LYS A 399 8.05 9.25 29.59
C LYS A 399 7.98 7.82 29.02
N ASN A 400 7.27 6.92 29.71
CA ASN A 400 7.11 5.52 29.28
C ASN A 400 6.40 5.41 27.93
N GLU A 401 5.35 6.21 27.73
CA GLU A 401 4.62 6.24 26.46
C GLU A 401 5.51 6.73 25.31
N ILE A 402 6.31 7.79 25.52
CA ILE A 402 7.25 8.29 24.51
C ILE A 402 8.38 7.29 24.24
N GLU A 403 8.87 6.61 25.27
CA GLU A 403 9.84 5.52 25.14
C GLU A 403 9.33 4.37 24.27
N SER A 404 8.01 4.14 24.26
CA SER A 404 7.37 3.12 23.45
C SER A 404 7.14 3.52 21.98
N LEU A 405 7.34 4.80 21.63
CA LEU A 405 7.12 5.29 20.27
C LEU A 405 8.22 4.79 19.32
N ASP A 406 7.80 4.24 18.19
CA ASP A 406 8.71 3.88 17.11
C ASP A 406 9.13 5.13 16.33
N MET A 407 10.04 5.94 16.89
CA MET A 407 10.54 7.15 16.23
C MET A 407 11.40 6.85 14.98
N LYS A 408 11.91 5.61 14.86
CA LYS A 408 12.70 5.18 13.69
C LYS A 408 11.86 5.10 12.42
N CYS A 409 10.54 4.94 12.54
CA CYS A 409 9.68 4.92 11.36
C CYS A 409 9.80 6.18 10.50
N PHE A 410 10.05 7.35 11.10
CA PHE A 410 10.28 8.60 10.37
C PHE A 410 11.58 8.56 9.57
N GLU A 411 12.64 7.94 10.10
CA GLU A 411 13.90 7.80 9.37
C GLU A 411 13.72 6.97 8.10
N THR A 412 13.09 5.79 8.24
CA THR A 412 12.78 4.93 7.09
C THR A 412 11.87 5.64 6.09
N ASN A 413 10.79 6.26 6.55
CA ASN A 413 9.82 6.88 5.65
C ASN A 413 10.40 8.09 4.90
N PHE A 414 11.18 8.96 5.55
CA PHE A 414 11.85 10.08 4.87
C PHE A 414 12.90 9.59 3.87
N GLN A 415 13.69 8.56 4.22
CA GLN A 415 14.65 7.95 3.28
C GLN A 415 13.95 7.44 2.02
N GLU A 416 12.84 6.72 2.16
CA GLU A 416 12.07 6.21 1.02
C GLU A 416 11.49 7.35 0.15
N ILE A 417 10.91 8.37 0.76
CA ILE A 417 10.34 9.52 0.05
C ILE A 417 11.42 10.22 -0.79
N PHE A 418 12.60 10.48 -0.24
CA PHE A 418 13.66 11.16 -0.97
C PHE A 418 14.36 10.26 -2.00
N GLN A 419 14.49 8.97 -1.75
CA GLN A 419 14.97 8.02 -2.76
C GLN A 419 14.05 8.01 -3.98
N LEU A 420 12.73 7.97 -3.77
CA LEU A 420 11.75 8.01 -4.85
C LEU A 420 11.77 9.33 -5.63
N LYS A 421 11.89 10.46 -4.93
CA LYS A 421 11.98 11.79 -5.57
C LYS A 421 13.28 11.95 -6.37
N ASN A 422 14.40 11.41 -5.90
CA ASN A 422 15.68 11.47 -6.61
C ASN A 422 15.74 10.54 -7.82
N ASN A 423 15.10 9.37 -7.76
CA ASN A 423 15.04 8.45 -8.91
C ASN A 423 14.20 9.00 -10.07
N LYS A 424 13.22 9.88 -9.82
CA LYS A 424 12.49 10.61 -10.88
C LYS A 424 13.37 11.52 -11.74
N ILE A 425 14.57 11.90 -11.28
CA ILE A 425 15.50 12.75 -12.05
C ILE A 425 16.34 11.89 -13.02
N LYS A 426 16.39 10.56 -12.83
CA LYS A 426 17.24 9.64 -13.60
C LYS A 426 16.49 8.82 -14.67
N THR A 427 15.17 8.95 -14.78
CA THR A 427 14.30 8.26 -15.75
C THR A 427 13.45 9.27 -16.50
#